data_AF-A0A2X2U7X3-F1
#
_entry.id   AF-A0A2X2U7X3-F1
#
_cell.length_a   1.000
_cell.length_b   1.000
_cell.length_c   1.000
_cell.angle_alpha   90.00
_cell.angle_beta   90.00
_cell.angle_gamma   90.00
#
_symmetry.space_group_name_H-M   'P 1'
#
loop_
_entity.id
_entity.type
_entity.pdbx_description
1 polymer ?
#
loop_
_entity_poly.entity_id
_entity_poly.type
_entity_poly.pdbx_seq_one_letter_code
_entity_poly.pdbx_strand_id
1 'polypeptide(L)'
;MTKEQQKTIERLRNMGLGYRKIGIALDLPRDKVRNYCKAKGLDGYAKNRLQAREGRKMEEVCADSVCRQCGKPLEKKSAGRKRIYCSDECRRLWMKNHPFLYKHECMFCGKEFESQTKNQKFCSHDCYIRNRFWRQEDTEEIMKLILAGKKVPMVPKWLKDILNGETN
;
A
#
# COMPACT_ATOMS: atom_id res chain seq x y z
N MET A 1 -26.12 16.42 15.21
CA MET A 1 -25.06 15.44 14.89
C MET A 1 -24.34 15.21 16.20
N THR A 2 -24.31 13.98 16.71
CA THR A 2 -23.76 13.69 18.05
C THR A 2 -22.23 13.68 18.04
N LYS A 3 -21.60 13.75 19.22
CA LYS A 3 -20.13 13.66 19.34
C LYS A 3 -19.61 12.30 18.84
N GLU A 4 -20.37 11.22 19.04
CA GLU A 4 -20.01 9.90 18.50
C GLU A 4 -20.09 9.87 16.97
N GLN A 5 -21.14 10.46 16.38
CA GLN A 5 -21.29 10.55 14.93
C GLN A 5 -20.15 11.37 14.31
N GLN A 6 -19.76 12.48 14.94
CA GLN A 6 -18.63 13.31 14.52
C GLN A 6 -17.31 12.52 14.49
N LYS A 7 -16.96 11.85 15.60
CA LYS A 7 -15.77 10.98 15.67
C LYS A 7 -15.78 9.90 14.58
N THR A 8 -16.96 9.33 14.32
CA THR A 8 -17.11 8.29 13.29
C THR A 8 -16.94 8.86 11.89
N ILE A 9 -17.46 10.06 11.60
CA ILE A 9 -17.26 10.74 10.31
C ILE A 9 -15.78 10.99 10.04
N GLU A 10 -15.05 11.60 10.98
CA GLU A 10 -13.62 11.94 10.80
C GLU A 10 -12.81 10.69 10.48
N ARG A 11 -13.07 9.65 11.25
CA ARG A 11 -12.42 8.36 11.10
C ARG A 11 -12.69 7.73 9.73
N LEU A 12 -13.96 7.64 9.31
CA LEU A 12 -14.30 7.03 8.02
C LEU A 12 -13.76 7.87 6.84
N ARG A 13 -13.65 9.19 7.00
CA ARG A 13 -13.00 10.07 6.01
C ARG A 13 -11.51 9.77 5.86
N ASN A 14 -10.80 9.54 6.96
CA ASN A 14 -9.37 9.17 6.94
C ASN A 14 -9.16 7.77 6.36
N MET A 15 -10.13 6.87 6.52
CA MET A 15 -10.17 5.57 5.83
C MET A 15 -10.50 5.66 4.33
N GLY A 16 -10.63 6.87 3.78
CA GLY A 16 -10.92 7.09 2.37
C GLY A 16 -12.36 6.84 1.95
N LEU A 17 -13.32 6.81 2.88
CA LEU A 17 -14.74 6.74 2.53
C LEU A 17 -15.27 8.12 2.11
N GLY A 18 -16.08 8.13 1.04
CA GLY A 18 -16.77 9.33 0.57
C GLY A 18 -18.01 9.66 1.39
N TYR A 19 -18.47 10.92 1.30
CA TYR A 19 -19.60 11.44 2.08
C TYR A 19 -20.86 10.59 1.97
N ARG A 20 -21.18 10.08 0.77
CA ARG A 20 -22.37 9.24 0.55
C ARG A 20 -22.33 7.95 1.38
N LYS A 21 -21.20 7.25 1.39
CA LYS A 21 -21.04 6.00 2.15
C LYS A 21 -21.16 6.26 3.66
N ILE A 22 -20.57 7.35 4.12
CA ILE A 22 -20.64 7.77 5.54
C ILE A 22 -22.07 8.19 5.92
N GLY A 23 -22.80 8.86 5.03
CA GLY A 23 -24.20 9.22 5.25
C GLY A 23 -25.08 8.00 5.43
N ILE A 24 -24.97 7.02 4.53
CA ILE A 24 -25.68 5.74 4.64
C ILE A 24 -25.32 5.01 5.94
N ALA A 25 -24.04 5.03 6.33
CA ALA A 25 -23.55 4.36 7.52
C ALA A 25 -24.13 4.90 8.84
N LEU A 26 -24.33 6.22 8.92
CA LEU A 26 -24.73 6.92 10.14
C LEU A 26 -26.18 7.34 10.15
N ASP A 27 -26.94 6.95 9.11
CA ASP A 27 -28.29 7.44 8.84
C ASP A 27 -28.36 8.98 8.83
N LEU A 28 -27.42 9.59 8.10
CA LEU A 28 -27.30 11.04 7.95
C LEU A 28 -27.40 11.45 6.48
N PRO A 29 -28.05 12.60 6.18
CA PRO A 29 -28.00 13.17 4.85
C PRO A 29 -26.56 13.41 4.38
N ARG A 30 -26.26 13.07 3.12
CA ARG A 30 -24.92 13.23 2.53
C ARG A 30 -24.35 14.62 2.75
N ASP A 31 -25.17 15.65 2.58
CA ASP A 31 -24.72 17.04 2.68
C ASP A 31 -24.45 17.47 4.12
N LYS A 32 -25.12 16.87 5.09
CA LYS A 32 -24.82 17.05 6.51
C LYS A 32 -23.41 16.55 6.84
N VAL A 33 -23.04 15.38 6.30
CA VAL A 33 -21.67 14.84 6.42
C VAL A 33 -20.66 15.72 5.67
N ARG A 34 -20.97 16.15 4.44
CA ARG A 34 -20.10 17.02 3.63
C ARG A 34 -19.81 18.34 4.35
N ASN A 35 -20.84 19.00 4.86
CA ASN A 35 -20.71 20.30 5.52
C ASN A 35 -19.86 20.18 6.80
N TYR A 36 -20.06 19.11 7.59
CA TYR A 36 -19.21 18.81 8.73
C TYR A 36 -17.75 18.60 8.31
N CYS A 37 -17.50 17.77 7.29
CA CYS A 37 -16.15 17.52 6.80
C CYS A 37 -15.47 18.81 6.32
N LYS A 38 -16.20 19.67 5.60
CA LYS A 38 -15.69 20.96 5.13
C LYS A 38 -15.31 21.89 6.28
N ALA A 39 -16.14 21.97 7.32
CA ALA A 39 -15.85 22.76 8.51
C ALA A 39 -14.64 22.26 9.32
N LYS A 40 -14.25 20.98 9.14
CA LYS A 40 -13.12 20.34 9.83
C LYS A 40 -11.87 20.16 8.97
N GLY A 41 -11.82 20.73 7.76
CA GLY A 41 -10.69 20.54 6.82
C GLY A 41 -10.57 19.11 6.28
N LEU A 42 -11.66 18.34 6.30
CA LEU A 42 -11.77 16.98 5.78
C LEU A 42 -12.47 16.94 4.42
N ASP A 43 -12.37 18.02 3.65
CA ASP A 43 -12.90 18.18 2.29
C ASP A 43 -11.91 17.71 1.21
N GLY A 44 -12.39 17.50 -0.02
CA GLY A 44 -11.62 16.87 -1.10
C GLY A 44 -11.79 15.35 -1.24
N TYR A 45 -11.05 14.75 -2.16
CA TYR A 45 -11.19 13.34 -2.53
C TYR A 45 -10.80 12.41 -1.40
N ALA A 46 -11.74 11.54 -1.02
CA ALA A 46 -11.54 10.58 0.05
C ALA A 46 -10.30 9.69 -0.15
N LYS A 47 -10.09 9.22 -1.39
CA LYS A 47 -8.97 8.35 -1.76
C LYS A 47 -7.61 8.98 -1.47
N ASN A 48 -7.49 10.30 -1.59
CA ASN A 48 -6.22 11.01 -1.38
C ASN A 48 -5.85 11.13 0.09
N ARG A 49 -6.79 10.82 1.01
CA ARG A 49 -6.54 10.77 2.45
C ARG A 49 -6.15 9.38 2.96
N LEU A 50 -6.13 8.36 2.11
CA LEU A 50 -5.58 7.06 2.47
C LEU A 50 -4.07 7.21 2.69
N GLN A 51 -3.64 7.26 3.96
CA GLN A 51 -2.22 7.15 4.25
C GLN A 51 -1.80 5.69 4.03
N ALA A 52 -0.91 5.45 3.05
CA ALA A 52 -0.42 4.12 2.68
C ALA A 52 0.19 3.32 3.86
N ARG A 53 0.59 4.01 4.94
CA ARG A 53 1.16 3.40 6.15
C ARG A 53 0.10 2.88 7.15
N GLU A 54 -1.15 3.33 7.07
CA GLU A 54 -2.18 3.06 8.09
C GLU A 54 -3.03 1.81 7.82
N GLY A 55 -2.89 1.18 6.66
CA GLY A 55 -3.53 -0.12 6.38
C GLY A 55 -3.12 -1.23 7.36
N ARG A 56 -1.96 -1.10 8.02
CA ARG A 56 -1.39 -2.08 8.97
C ARG A 56 -1.88 -1.99 10.41
N LYS A 57 -2.38 -0.84 10.90
CA LYS A 57 -2.87 -0.68 12.29
C LYS A 57 -4.40 -0.65 12.41
N MET A 58 -5.10 -0.94 11.32
CA MET A 58 -6.56 -0.86 11.25
C MET A 58 -7.27 -2.18 11.62
N GLU A 59 -6.62 -3.13 12.29
CA GLU A 59 -7.32 -4.31 12.84
C GLU A 59 -7.91 -4.04 14.23
N GLU A 60 -7.29 -3.21 15.05
CA GLU A 60 -7.75 -3.00 16.44
C GLU A 60 -8.88 -1.98 16.56
N VAL A 61 -8.91 -0.98 15.68
CA VAL A 61 -9.87 0.11 15.85
C VAL A 61 -11.16 -0.14 15.03
N CYS A 62 -11.10 -0.84 13.88
CA CYS A 62 -12.11 -0.83 12.76
C CYS A 62 -13.40 -1.62 12.96
N ALA A 63 -13.83 -1.73 14.19
CA ALA A 63 -14.49 -2.94 14.58
C ALA A 63 -15.90 -2.68 15.13
N ASP A 64 -16.31 -1.41 15.20
CA ASP A 64 -17.46 -1.04 16.02
C ASP A 64 -18.71 -0.62 15.26
N SER A 65 -18.69 -0.45 13.93
CA SER A 65 -19.94 -0.03 13.27
C SER A 65 -20.11 -0.30 11.78
N VAL A 66 -19.08 -0.33 10.92
CA VAL A 66 -19.30 -0.29 9.46
C VAL A 66 -18.30 -1.09 8.63
N CYS A 67 -18.77 -1.61 7.48
CA CYS A 67 -18.01 -2.36 6.52
C CYS A 67 -16.99 -1.46 5.81
N ARG A 68 -15.72 -1.86 5.84
CA ARG A 68 -14.62 -1.11 5.21
C ARG A 68 -14.82 -0.89 3.70
N GLN A 69 -15.45 -1.85 3.00
CA GLN A 69 -15.63 -1.79 1.55
C GLN A 69 -16.84 -0.94 1.12
N CYS A 70 -18.02 -1.24 1.66
CA CYS A 70 -19.27 -0.64 1.20
C CYS A 70 -19.80 0.46 2.14
N GLY A 71 -19.31 0.55 3.38
CA GLY A 71 -19.78 1.48 4.40
C GLY A 71 -21.07 1.03 5.11
N LYS A 72 -21.66 -0.12 4.77
CA LYS A 72 -22.87 -0.63 5.46
C LYS A 72 -22.58 -0.91 6.93
N PRO A 73 -23.56 -0.71 7.83
CA PRO A 73 -23.41 -1.11 9.22
C PRO A 73 -23.01 -2.58 9.39
N LEU A 74 -22.18 -2.88 10.38
CA LEU A 74 -21.84 -4.25 10.78
C LEU A 74 -22.61 -4.61 12.03
N GLU A 75 -23.19 -5.81 12.03
CA GLU A 75 -23.81 -6.37 13.22
C GLU A 75 -22.76 -6.51 14.34
N LYS A 76 -23.09 -5.96 15.50
CA LYS A 76 -22.28 -6.08 16.71
C LYS A 76 -22.37 -7.54 17.18
N LYS A 77 -21.28 -8.29 17.07
CA LYS A 77 -21.18 -9.59 17.73
C LYS A 77 -20.90 -9.36 19.22
N SER A 78 -21.66 -10.03 20.09
CA SER A 78 -21.49 -9.99 21.55
C SER A 78 -20.19 -10.67 22.01
N ALA A 79 -19.65 -11.59 21.22
CA ALA A 79 -18.38 -12.27 21.50
C ALA A 79 -17.58 -12.58 20.21
N GLY A 80 -16.26 -12.64 20.35
CA GLY A 80 -15.32 -13.05 19.30
C GLY A 80 -14.71 -11.91 18.46
N ARG A 81 -13.94 -12.28 17.42
CA ARG A 81 -13.27 -11.31 16.54
C ARG A 81 -14.29 -10.45 15.81
N LYS A 82 -14.21 -9.14 16.05
CA LYS A 82 -15.09 -8.15 15.42
C LYS A 82 -14.97 -8.20 13.89
N ARG A 83 -16.10 -8.07 13.18
CA ARG A 83 -16.13 -8.11 11.71
C ARG A 83 -15.57 -6.80 11.14
N ILE A 84 -14.88 -6.89 10.00
CA ILE A 84 -14.37 -5.74 9.23
C ILE A 84 -15.19 -5.50 7.95
N TYR A 85 -15.84 -6.56 7.44
CA TYR A 85 -16.63 -6.55 6.20
C TYR A 85 -18.01 -7.14 6.46
N CYS A 86 -19.03 -6.62 5.77
CA CYS A 86 -20.41 -7.12 5.90
C CYS A 86 -20.64 -8.45 5.18
N SER A 87 -19.77 -8.79 4.22
CA SER A 87 -19.83 -10.03 3.45
C SER A 87 -18.44 -10.42 2.94
N ASP A 88 -18.29 -11.69 2.57
CA ASP A 88 -17.08 -12.21 1.93
C ASP A 88 -16.80 -11.55 0.57
N GLU A 89 -17.85 -11.14 -0.15
CA GLU A 89 -17.74 -10.35 -1.38
C GLU A 89 -17.07 -9.00 -1.11
N CYS A 90 -17.49 -8.31 -0.04
CA CYS A 90 -16.89 -7.04 0.36
C CYS A 90 -15.42 -7.21 0.76
N ARG A 91 -15.07 -8.32 1.42
CA ARG A 91 -13.68 -8.67 1.74
C ARG A 91 -12.86 -8.87 0.46
N ARG A 92 -13.35 -9.69 -0.47
CA ARG A 92 -12.67 -9.98 -1.75
C ARG A 92 -12.49 -8.72 -2.60
N LEU A 93 -13.52 -7.89 -2.70
CA LEU A 93 -13.46 -6.64 -3.46
C LEU A 93 -12.51 -5.63 -2.83
N TRP A 94 -12.43 -5.59 -1.50
CA TRP A 94 -11.41 -4.79 -0.81
C TRP A 94 -10.00 -5.29 -1.16
N MET A 95 -9.74 -6.60 -1.04
CA MET A 95 -8.44 -7.21 -1.37
C MET A 95 -8.04 -6.96 -2.83
N LYS A 96 -8.99 -7.07 -3.77
CA LYS A 96 -8.75 -6.81 -5.20
C LYS A 96 -8.31 -5.37 -5.47
N ASN A 97 -8.93 -4.40 -4.79
CA ASN A 97 -8.64 -2.97 -4.99
C ASN A 97 -7.47 -2.45 -4.13
N HIS A 98 -7.07 -3.22 -3.13
CA HIS A 98 -5.97 -2.89 -2.22
C HIS A 98 -5.05 -4.11 -2.11
N PRO A 99 -4.38 -4.48 -3.22
CA PRO A 99 -3.42 -5.58 -3.18
C PRO A 99 -2.34 -5.26 -2.15
N PHE A 100 -1.97 -6.26 -1.37
CA PHE A 100 -0.86 -6.11 -0.45
C PHE A 100 0.43 -6.04 -1.28
N LEU A 101 1.18 -4.96 -1.11
CA LEU A 101 2.48 -4.79 -1.75
C LEU A 101 3.59 -4.98 -0.71
N TYR A 102 4.45 -5.95 -0.97
CA TYR A 102 5.70 -6.18 -0.27
C TYR A 102 6.77 -5.28 -0.89
N LYS A 103 7.60 -4.69 -0.03
CA LYS A 103 8.78 -3.93 -0.45
C LYS A 103 9.97 -4.87 -0.57
N HIS A 104 10.74 -4.70 -1.63
CA HIS A 104 11.90 -5.50 -1.95
C HIS A 104 13.03 -4.61 -2.44
N GLU A 105 14.24 -5.15 -2.42
CA GLU A 105 15.39 -4.62 -3.13
C GLU A 105 15.79 -5.61 -4.22
N CYS A 106 15.99 -5.13 -5.44
CA CYS A 106 16.37 -6.00 -6.55
C CYS A 106 17.79 -6.54 -6.37
N MET A 107 17.93 -7.87 -6.39
CA MET A 107 19.23 -8.54 -6.26
C MET A 107 20.21 -8.26 -7.41
N PHE A 108 19.75 -7.68 -8.52
CA PHE A 108 20.60 -7.30 -9.64
C PHE A 108 20.98 -5.82 -9.61
N CYS A 109 20.00 -4.92 -9.71
CA CYS A 109 20.29 -3.48 -9.85
C CYS A 109 20.30 -2.71 -8.52
N GLY A 110 19.91 -3.34 -7.41
CA GLY A 110 19.81 -2.70 -6.09
C GLY A 110 18.65 -1.71 -5.94
N LYS A 111 17.77 -1.58 -6.93
CA LYS A 111 16.61 -0.67 -6.84
C LYS A 111 15.56 -1.23 -5.89
N GLU A 112 14.98 -0.36 -5.06
CA GLU A 112 13.77 -0.67 -4.30
C GLU A 112 12.58 -0.81 -5.24
N PHE A 113 11.74 -1.84 -5.02
CA PHE A 113 10.52 -2.05 -5.78
C PHE A 113 9.43 -2.70 -4.93
N GLU A 114 8.19 -2.60 -5.39
CA GLU A 114 7.02 -3.16 -4.72
C GLU A 114 6.43 -4.32 -5.54
N SER A 115 6.02 -5.40 -4.88
CA SER A 115 5.41 -6.55 -5.55
C SER A 115 4.34 -7.22 -4.71
N GLN A 116 3.42 -7.95 -5.36
CA GLN A 116 2.41 -8.75 -4.66
C GLN A 116 2.98 -10.06 -4.10
N THR A 117 4.20 -10.44 -4.50
CA THR A 117 4.83 -11.71 -4.16
C THR A 117 5.84 -11.51 -3.04
N LYS A 118 5.62 -12.17 -1.89
CA LYS A 118 6.44 -11.99 -0.68
C LYS A 118 7.96 -12.19 -0.90
N ASN A 119 8.35 -13.08 -1.81
CA ASN A 119 9.75 -13.47 -2.02
C ASN A 119 10.28 -13.03 -3.40
N GLN A 120 9.75 -11.95 -3.98
CA GLN A 120 10.23 -11.46 -5.28
C GLN A 120 11.65 -10.91 -5.18
N LYS A 121 12.55 -11.40 -6.03
CA LYS A 121 13.99 -11.09 -6.00
C LYS A 121 14.42 -10.01 -7.00
N PHE A 122 13.66 -9.85 -8.08
CA PHE A 122 14.02 -8.98 -9.20
C PHE A 122 12.87 -8.03 -9.53
N CYS A 123 13.22 -6.78 -9.84
CA CYS A 123 12.23 -5.76 -10.21
C CYS A 123 11.68 -5.96 -11.64
N SER A 124 12.38 -6.71 -12.48
CA SER A 124 11.97 -7.02 -13.86
C SER A 124 12.52 -8.38 -14.31
N HIS A 125 11.93 -8.91 -15.38
CA HIS A 125 12.41 -10.11 -16.05
C HIS A 125 13.85 -9.92 -16.59
N ASP A 126 14.17 -8.74 -17.11
CA ASP A 126 15.51 -8.44 -17.61
C ASP A 126 16.57 -8.48 -16.49
N CYS A 127 16.23 -7.97 -15.30
CA CYS A 127 17.13 -8.07 -14.15
C CYS A 127 17.35 -9.52 -13.72
N TYR A 128 16.33 -10.39 -13.85
CA TYR A 128 16.48 -11.81 -13.61
C TYR A 128 17.43 -12.45 -14.65
N ILE A 129 17.22 -12.19 -15.94
CA ILE A 129 18.06 -12.72 -17.02
C ILE A 129 19.51 -12.25 -16.87
N ARG A 130 19.76 -10.94 -16.74
CA ARG A 130 21.13 -10.41 -16.65
C ARG A 130 21.87 -10.98 -15.45
N ASN A 131 21.22 -10.98 -14.27
CA ASN A 131 21.84 -11.50 -13.06
C ASN A 131 22.20 -12.99 -13.14
N ARG A 132 21.41 -13.77 -13.88
CA ARG A 132 21.57 -15.22 -13.98
C ARG A 132 22.53 -15.64 -15.09
N PHE A 133 22.54 -14.95 -16.23
CA PHE A 133 23.23 -15.43 -17.42
C PHE A 133 24.31 -14.49 -17.97
N TRP A 134 24.36 -13.21 -17.56
CA TRP A 134 25.19 -12.19 -18.21
C TRP A 134 26.30 -11.61 -17.31
N ARG A 135 26.72 -12.32 -16.26
CA ARG A 135 27.70 -11.77 -15.31
C ARG A 135 29.04 -11.45 -16.00
N GLN A 136 29.49 -12.29 -16.92
CA GLN A 136 30.76 -12.10 -17.60
C GLN A 136 30.69 -10.90 -18.53
N GLU A 137 29.68 -10.84 -19.39
CA GLU A 137 29.44 -9.77 -20.36
C GLU A 137 29.23 -8.42 -19.66
N ASP A 138 28.45 -8.40 -18.57
CA ASP A 138 28.27 -7.21 -17.73
C ASP A 138 29.61 -6.72 -17.17
N THR A 139 30.49 -7.64 -16.74
CA THR A 139 31.83 -7.29 -16.22
C THR A 139 32.68 -6.66 -17.30
N GLU A 140 32.76 -7.30 -18.47
CA GLU A 140 33.57 -6.84 -19.61
C GLU A 140 33.11 -5.44 -20.07
N GLU A 141 31.79 -5.23 -20.18
CA GLU A 141 31.21 -3.94 -20.55
C GLU A 141 31.55 -2.85 -19.53
N ILE A 142 31.41 -3.14 -18.24
CA ILE A 142 31.71 -2.20 -17.16
C ILE A 142 33.20 -1.86 -17.13
N MET A 143 34.08 -2.85 -17.22
CA MET A 143 35.53 -2.64 -17.22
C MET A 143 35.97 -1.80 -18.42
N LYS A 144 35.39 -2.04 -19.61
CA LYS A 144 35.65 -1.23 -20.80
C LYS A 144 35.27 0.24 -20.58
N LEU A 145 34.15 0.52 -19.93
CA LEU A 145 33.73 1.88 -19.60
C LEU A 145 34.68 2.55 -18.59
N ILE A 146 35.08 1.81 -17.55
CA ILE A 146 36.03 2.30 -16.52
C ILE A 146 37.37 2.64 -17.15
N LEU A 147 37.94 1.75 -17.96
CA LEU A 147 39.23 1.97 -18.65
C LEU A 147 39.17 3.15 -19.63
N ALA A 148 38.00 3.38 -20.24
CA ALA A 148 37.78 4.54 -21.11
C ALA A 148 37.50 5.85 -20.35
N GLY A 149 37.52 5.85 -19.00
CA GLY A 149 37.16 7.01 -18.18
C GLY A 149 35.70 7.45 -18.32
N LYS A 150 34.81 6.55 -18.80
CA LYS A 150 33.40 6.84 -19.04
C LYS A 150 32.56 6.50 -17.82
N LYS A 151 31.44 7.22 -17.66
CA LYS A 151 30.44 6.94 -16.62
C LYS A 151 29.82 5.57 -16.84
N VAL A 152 29.88 4.72 -15.82
CA VAL A 152 29.17 3.44 -15.80
C VAL A 152 27.69 3.69 -15.47
N PRO A 153 26.74 3.25 -16.33
CA PRO A 153 25.32 3.55 -16.14
C PRO A 153 24.70 2.80 -14.95
N MET A 154 25.19 1.59 -14.65
CA MET A 154 24.74 0.77 -13.54
C MET A 154 25.84 -0.22 -13.15
N VAL A 155 26.05 -0.40 -11.85
CA VAL A 155 26.89 -1.48 -11.32
C VAL A 155 25.96 -2.52 -10.66
N PRO A 156 25.95 -3.79 -11.13
CA PRO A 156 25.18 -4.85 -10.50
C PRO A 156 25.55 -5.04 -9.03
N LYS A 157 24.58 -5.46 -8.21
CA LYS A 157 24.75 -5.64 -6.76
C LYS A 157 25.87 -6.64 -6.45
N TRP A 158 25.87 -7.80 -7.11
CA TRP A 158 26.93 -8.80 -6.93
C TRP A 158 28.34 -8.23 -7.21
N LEU A 159 28.48 -7.27 -8.14
CA LEU A 159 29.77 -6.64 -8.43
C LEU A 159 30.13 -5.61 -7.36
N LYS A 160 29.16 -4.84 -6.87
CA LYS A 160 29.36 -3.95 -5.72
C LYS A 160 29.79 -4.71 -4.47
N ASP A 161 29.14 -5.83 -4.20
CA ASP A 161 29.43 -6.68 -3.04
C ASP A 161 30.89 -7.16 -3.10
N ILE A 162 31.35 -7.63 -4.28
CA ILE A 162 32.77 -8.00 -4.52
C ILE A 162 33.71 -6.81 -4.29
N LEU A 163 33.40 -5.64 -4.84
CA LEU A 163 34.23 -4.44 -4.71
C LEU A 163 34.31 -3.93 -3.26
N ASN A 164 33.26 -4.13 -2.49
CA ASN A 164 33.20 -3.76 -1.07
C ASN A 164 33.82 -4.82 -0.15
N GLY A 165 34.25 -5.97 -0.69
CA GLY A 165 34.72 -7.11 0.11
C GLY A 165 33.61 -7.82 0.88
N GLU A 166 32.35 -7.58 0.52
CA GLU A 166 31.18 -8.26 1.08
C GLU A 166 30.97 -9.57 0.31
N THR A 167 31.60 -10.65 0.77
CA THR A 167 31.30 -11.98 0.23
C THR A 167 30.03 -12.54 0.90
N ASN A 168 29.02 -12.88 0.09
CA ASN A 168 27.92 -13.77 0.50
C ASN A 168 28.42 -15.20 0.71
#